data_AF-A0A3D0P7R5-F1
#
_entry.id   AF-A0A3D0P7R5-F1
#
_cell.length_a   1.000
_cell.length_b   1.000
_cell.length_c   1.000
_cell.angle_alpha   90.00
_cell.angle_beta   90.00
_cell.angle_gamma   90.00
#
_symmetry.space_group_name_H-M   'P 1'
#
loop_
_entity.id
_entity.type
_entity.pdbx_description
1 polymer ?
#
loop_
_entity_poly.entity_id
_entity_poly.type
_entity_poly.pdbx_seq_one_letter_code
_entity_poly.pdbx_strand_id
1 'polypeptide(L)' 'PYKRVDLVVQACRELDLPLVVVGDGPERSRLEAMAGPSTRFLGRSSAHEVEQLLARCRAYVYAGLEDFGIAP' A
#
# COMPACT_ATOMS: atom_id res chain seq x y z
N PRO A 1 -7.44 -8.54 -5.27
CA PRO A 1 -8.91 -8.48 -5.48
C PRO A 1 -9.68 -7.83 -4.32
N TYR A 2 -9.59 -8.34 -3.08
CA TYR A 2 -10.38 -7.81 -1.94
C TYR A 2 -9.87 -6.45 -1.42
N LYS A 3 -8.56 -6.34 -1.14
CA LYS A 3 -7.94 -5.11 -0.59
C LYS A 3 -7.81 -3.95 -1.59
N ARG A 4 -8.08 -4.20 -2.87
CA ARG A 4 -7.98 -3.26 -4.00
C ARG A 4 -6.74 -2.35 -4.00
N VAL A 5 -5.58 -2.89 -3.60
CA VAL A 5 -4.29 -2.16 -3.59
C VAL A 5 -3.93 -1.64 -4.99
N ASP A 6 -4.42 -2.31 -6.03
CA ASP A 6 -4.32 -1.88 -7.42
C ASP A 6 -4.85 -0.46 -7.65
N LEU A 7 -5.99 -0.11 -7.04
CA LEU A 7 -6.58 1.22 -7.17
C LEU A 7 -5.71 2.29 -6.51
N VAL A 8 -5.14 1.98 -5.34
CA VAL A 8 -4.27 2.92 -4.61
C VAL A 8 -2.98 3.16 -5.39
N VAL A 9 -2.36 2.08 -5.90
CA VAL A 9 -1.15 2.17 -6.72
C VAL A 9 -1.40 2.97 -8.00
N GLN A 10 -2.52 2.70 -8.69
CA GLN A 10 -2.88 3.43 -9.90
C GLN A 10 -3.11 4.92 -9.60
N ALA A 11 -3.91 5.25 -8.59
CA ALA A 11 -4.21 6.63 -8.23
C ALA A 11 -2.94 7.41 -7.82
N CYS A 12 -2.09 6.82 -6.98
CA CYS A 12 -0.84 7.47 -6.58
C CYS A 12 0.13 7.66 -7.76
N ARG A 13 0.17 6.73 -8.72
CA ARG A 13 0.95 6.90 -9.95
C ARG A 13 0.40 8.05 -10.79
N GLU A 14 -0.91 8.11 -11.03
CA GLU A 14 -1.54 9.15 -11.85
C GLU A 14 -1.40 10.56 -11.24
N LEU A 15 -1.41 10.63 -9.90
CA LEU A 15 -1.27 11.89 -9.14
C LEU A 15 0.19 12.25 -8.80
N ASP A 16 1.16 11.41 -9.18
CA ASP A 16 2.57 11.51 -8.78
C ASP A 16 2.77 11.73 -7.28
N LEU A 17 2.05 10.95 -6.46
CA LEU A 17 2.15 10.98 -5.02
C LEU A 17 3.07 9.87 -4.50
N PRO A 18 3.86 10.13 -3.44
CA PRO A 18 4.67 9.09 -2.81
C PRO A 18 3.77 8.04 -2.15
N LEU A 19 4.06 6.76 -2.43
CA LEU A 19 3.34 5.63 -1.88
C LEU A 19 4.32 4.60 -1.31
N VAL A 20 4.03 4.11 -0.12
CA VAL A 20 4.75 2.97 0.47
C VAL A 20 3.76 1.83 0.66
N VAL A 21 4.04 0.70 0.02
CA VAL A 21 3.27 -0.54 0.14
C VAL A 21 4.02 -1.50 1.04
N VAL A 22 3.40 -1.87 2.16
CA VAL A 22 3.94 -2.79 3.16
C VAL A 22 3.22 -4.13 3.08
N GLY A 23 3.97 -5.21 3.16
CA GLY A 23 3.48 -6.58 3.02
C GLY A 23 3.87 -7.22 1.69
N ASP A 24 3.66 -8.54 1.63
CA ASP A 24 3.86 -9.36 0.45
C ASP A 24 2.60 -10.13 0.10
N GLY A 25 2.48 -10.52 -1.15
CA GLY A 25 1.36 -11.32 -1.64
C GLY A 25 1.50 -11.69 -3.11
N PRO A 26 0.59 -12.55 -3.60
CA PRO A 26 0.64 -13.05 -4.98
C PRO A 26 0.56 -11.94 -6.04
N GLU A 27 -0.04 -10.80 -5.69
CA GLU A 27 -0.20 -9.65 -6.60
C GLU A 27 1.05 -8.77 -6.69
N ARG A 28 2.11 -9.03 -5.93
CA ARG A 28 3.28 -8.13 -5.82
C ARG A 28 3.85 -7.74 -7.18
N SER A 29 4.20 -8.73 -8.01
CA SER A 29 4.81 -8.46 -9.32
C SER A 29 3.88 -7.67 -10.25
N ARG A 30 2.57 -7.91 -10.18
CA ARG A 30 1.58 -7.15 -10.95
C ARG A 30 1.50 -5.70 -10.50
N LEU A 31 1.54 -5.45 -9.19
CA LEU A 31 1.50 -4.12 -8.60
C LEU A 31 2.78 -3.34 -8.87
N GLU A 32 3.95 -3.97 -8.76
CA GLU A 32 5.25 -3.37 -9.09
C GLU A 32 5.32 -2.94 -10.57
N ALA A 33 4.82 -3.78 -11.48
CA ALA A 33 4.77 -3.45 -12.92
C ALA A 33 3.82 -2.27 -13.24
N MET A 34 2.81 -2.02 -12.41
CA MET A 34 1.86 -0.94 -12.57
C MET A 34 2.30 0.37 -11.89
N ALA A 35 3.18 0.26 -10.90
CA ALA A 35 3.55 1.37 -10.02
C ALA A 35 4.36 2.47 -10.72
N GLY A 36 4.28 3.68 -10.17
CA GLY A 36 5.11 4.81 -10.58
C GLY A 36 6.46 4.84 -9.85
N PRO A 37 7.41 5.70 -10.28
CA PRO A 37 8.74 5.81 -9.67
C PRO A 37 8.71 6.24 -8.20
N SER A 38 7.64 6.91 -7.78
CA SER A 38 7.41 7.40 -6.41
C SER A 38 6.85 6.32 -5.47
N THR A 39 6.60 5.10 -5.96
CA THR A 39 6.08 3.97 -5.17
C THR A 39 7.20 3.05 -4.69
N ARG A 40 7.17 2.65 -3.41
CA ARG A 40 8.13 1.72 -2.81
C ARG A 40 7.41 0.51 -2.21
N PHE A 41 7.93 -0.68 -2.46
CA PHE A 41 7.43 -1.93 -1.89
C PHE A 41 8.44 -2.44 -0.88
N LEU A 42 8.05 -2.50 0.40
CA LEU A 42 8.95 -2.91 1.49
C LEU A 42 8.89 -4.41 1.80
N GLY A 43 7.92 -5.13 1.23
CA GLY A 43 7.68 -6.54 1.56
C GLY A 43 7.21 -6.72 3.00
N ARG A 44 7.38 -7.92 3.55
CA ARG A 44 7.08 -8.19 4.97
C ARG A 44 7.92 -7.30 5.90
N SER A 45 7.24 -6.64 6.83
CA SER A 45 7.86 -5.80 7.88
C SER A 45 7.38 -6.22 9.26
N SER A 46 8.19 -5.98 10.28
CA SER A 46 7.85 -6.19 11.68
C SER A 46 6.77 -5.20 12.15
N ALA A 47 6.06 -5.55 13.22
CA ALA A 47 5.04 -4.67 13.81
C ALA A 47 5.60 -3.28 14.17
N HIS A 48 6.82 -3.24 14.70
CA HIS A 48 7.48 -1.98 15.04
C HIS A 48 7.79 -1.12 13.80
N GLU A 49 8.23 -1.73 12.69
CA GLU A 49 8.44 -0.99 11.44
C GLU A 49 7.12 -0.46 10.88
N VAL A 50 6.03 -1.25 10.95
CA VAL A 50 4.69 -0.79 10.53
C VAL A 50 4.22 0.38 11.40
N GLU A 51 4.39 0.30 12.71
CA GLU A 51 4.09 1.40 13.65
C GLU A 51 4.85 2.67 13.29
N GLN A 52 6.16 2.57 13.02
CA GLN A 52 6.97 3.72 12.63
C GLN A 52 6.54 4.33 11.30
N LEU A 53 6.13 3.51 10.33
CA LEU A 53 5.62 3.97 9.05
C LEU A 53 4.28 4.69 9.23
N LEU A 54 3.35 4.10 9.99
CA LEU A 54 2.05 4.70 10.27
C LEU A 54 2.19 6.02 11.03
N ALA A 55 3.08 6.09 12.03
CA ALA A 55 3.32 7.30 12.82
C ALA A 55 3.90 8.47 12.00
N ARG A 56 4.57 8.18 10.87
CA ARG A 56 5.24 9.19 10.03
C ARG A 56 4.52 9.44 8.71
N CYS A 57 3.58 8.60 8.31
CA CYS A 57 2.84 8.78 7.08
C CYS A 57 1.84 9.94 7.21
N ARG A 58 1.52 10.57 6.07
CA ARG A 58 0.49 11.60 6.04
C ARG A 58 -0.93 11.01 6.15
N ALA A 59 -1.11 9.82 5.60
CA ALA A 59 -2.37 9.13 5.56
C ALA A 59 -2.15 7.62 5.41
N TYR A 60 -3.01 6.84 6.03
CA TYR A 60 -3.23 5.44 5.72
C TYR A 60 -4.38 5.34 4.72
N VAL A 61 -4.15 4.65 3.60
CA VAL A 61 -5.13 4.52 2.52
C VAL A 61 -5.54 3.08 2.38
N TYR A 62 -6.85 2.85 2.45
CA TYR A 62 -7.47 1.55 2.28
C TYR A 62 -8.56 1.64 1.22
N ALA A 63 -8.51 0.78 0.21
CA ALA A 63 -9.46 0.77 -0.90
C ALA A 63 -10.27 -0.53 -0.98
N GLY A 64 -10.00 -1.47 -0.07
CA GLY A 64 -10.77 -2.70 -0.01
C GLY A 64 -12.20 -2.44 0.45
N LEU A 65 -13.08 -3.39 0.14
CA LEU A 65 -14.42 -3.38 0.71
C LEU A 65 -14.37 -4.23 1.97
N GLU A 66 -14.20 -3.60 3.14
CA GLU A 66 -14.14 -4.31 4.42
C GLU A 66 -15.40 -4.13 5.24
N ASP A 67 -15.94 -5.23 5.77
CA ASP A 67 -17.18 -5.24 6.54
C ASP A 67 -17.02 -4.62 7.94
N PHE A 68 -15.78 -4.62 8.48
CA PHE A 68 -15.49 -4.16 9.84
C PHE A 68 -14.48 -2.99 9.91
N GLY A 69 -13.74 -2.71 8.84
CA GLY A 69 -12.76 -1.62 8.80
C GLY A 69 -11.59 -1.77 9.78
N ILE A 70 -11.28 -3.00 10.22
CA ILE A 70 -10.16 -3.25 11.13
C ILE A 70 -8.90 -3.44 10.29
N ALA A 71 -8.18 -2.35 10.08
CA ALA A 71 -6.81 -2.41 9.59
C ALA A 71 -5.89 -3.01 10.68
N PRO A 72 -4.95 -3.91 10.34
CA PRO A 72 -3.99 -4.47 11.29
C PRO A 72 -2.92 -3.47 11.73
#